data_AF-A0A3S0MV04-F1
#
_entry.id   AF-A0A3S0MV04-F1
#
_cell.length_a   1.000
_cell.length_b   1.000
_cell.length_c   1.000
_cell.angle_alpha   90.00
_cell.angle_beta   90.00
_cell.angle_gamma   90.00
#
_symmetry.space_group_name_H-M   'P 1'
#
loop_
_entity.id
_entity.type
_entity.pdbx_description
1 polymer ?
#
loop_
_entity_poly.entity_id
_entity_poly.type
_entity_poly.pdbx_seq_one_letter_code
_entity_poly.pdbx_strand_id
1 'polypeptide(L)'
;MKLLMGSRVFDNMPDPCQVLTLIDRMDRKISGVRSCYDHLSEIAHPNWAGVLGLYSRRGEEAFSTGFGRRLRGAADRREQIAVALVGSLSAFEYAYNKISDDLPSFLASLEPIQNQGVLVLARKAKD
;
A
#
# COMPACT_ATOMS: atom_id res chain seq x y z
N MET A 1 20.42 -11.82 -18.35
CA MET A 1 19.14 -11.73 -17.60
C MET A 1 18.48 -10.38 -17.88
N LYS A 2 17.54 -10.29 -18.84
CA LYS A 2 16.73 -9.08 -19.07
C LYS A 2 15.43 -9.05 -18.26
N LEU A 3 14.93 -10.21 -17.79
CA LEU A 3 13.69 -10.33 -17.00
C LEU A 3 13.79 -9.73 -15.58
N LEU A 4 14.97 -9.68 -14.97
CA LEU A 4 15.17 -9.17 -13.61
C LEU A 4 15.38 -7.65 -13.53
N MET A 5 15.65 -6.99 -14.67
CA MET A 5 16.11 -5.59 -14.71
C MET A 5 15.04 -4.62 -15.19
N GLY A 6 13.81 -5.10 -15.42
CA GLY A 6 12.76 -4.32 -16.04
C GLY A 6 13.06 -3.96 -17.51
N SER A 7 12.10 -3.30 -18.15
CA SER A 7 12.28 -2.81 -19.52
C SER A 7 13.01 -1.47 -19.48
N ARG A 8 14.18 -1.37 -20.12
CA ARG A 8 14.89 -0.10 -20.40
C ARG A 8 14.58 0.43 -21.79
N VAL A 9 13.43 0.06 -22.35
CA VAL A 9 13.05 0.43 -23.73
C VAL A 9 12.62 1.90 -23.82
N PHE A 10 12.35 2.54 -22.69
CA PHE A 10 11.89 3.92 -22.62
C PHE A 10 12.88 4.75 -21.82
N ASP A 11 13.67 5.59 -22.52
CA ASP A 11 14.70 6.44 -21.92
C ASP A 11 14.13 7.54 -21.00
N ASN A 12 12.83 7.81 -21.09
CA ASN A 12 12.14 8.84 -20.31
C ASN A 12 11.39 8.30 -19.08
N MET A 13 11.64 7.05 -18.68
CA MET A 13 10.98 6.44 -17.52
C MET A 13 11.85 6.53 -16.27
N PRO A 14 11.24 6.58 -15.06
CA PRO A 14 11.97 6.51 -13.81
C PRO A 14 12.83 5.25 -13.73
N ASP A 15 14.01 5.36 -13.11
CA ASP A 15 14.89 4.22 -12.91
C ASP A 15 14.18 3.09 -12.17
N PRO A 16 14.35 1.83 -12.61
CA PRO A 16 13.75 0.69 -11.94
C PRO A 16 14.26 0.61 -10.50
N CYS A 17 13.32 0.66 -9.54
CA CYS A 17 13.62 0.54 -8.12
C CYS A 17 13.13 -0.81 -7.59
N GLN A 18 13.93 -1.44 -6.74
CA GLN A 18 13.58 -2.72 -6.14
C GLN A 18 12.52 -2.50 -5.04
N VAL A 19 11.43 -3.27 -5.08
CA VAL A 19 10.25 -3.03 -4.23
C VAL A 19 10.57 -3.10 -2.74
N LEU A 20 11.38 -4.06 -2.28
CA LEU A 20 11.79 -4.17 -0.87
C LEU A 20 12.61 -2.96 -0.42
N THR A 21 13.39 -2.34 -1.32
CA THR A 21 14.10 -1.09 -1.02
C THR A 21 13.12 0.05 -0.76
N LEU A 22 11.98 0.08 -1.48
CA LEU A 22 10.91 1.04 -1.19
C LEU A 22 10.23 0.72 0.15
N ILE A 23 9.93 -0.55 0.43
CA ILE A 23 9.35 -0.97 1.71
C ILE A 23 10.27 -0.62 2.88
N ASP A 24 11.58 -0.85 2.77
CA ASP A 24 12.55 -0.51 3.82
C ASP A 24 12.63 1.01 4.05
N ARG A 25 12.47 1.82 2.98
CA ARG A 25 12.38 3.28 3.11
C ARG A 25 11.08 3.71 3.77
N MET A 26 9.98 3.02 3.50
CA MET A 26 8.69 3.27 4.15
C MET A 26 8.73 2.89 5.62
N ASP A 27 9.34 1.76 5.97
CA ASP A 27 9.44 1.28 7.35
C ASP A 27 10.19 2.27 8.27
N ARG A 28 11.20 2.97 7.73
CA ARG A 28 11.90 4.07 8.42
C ARG A 28 11.00 5.26 8.75
N LYS A 29 9.90 5.44 8.01
CA LYS A 29 8.93 6.53 8.20
C LYS A 29 7.70 6.08 8.97
N ILE A 30 7.34 4.81 8.80
CA ILE A 30 6.13 4.19 9.33
C ILE A 30 6.55 2.83 9.89
N SER A 31 6.88 2.82 11.18
CA SER A 31 7.40 1.63 11.85
C SER A 31 6.45 0.45 11.70
N GLY A 32 6.97 -0.70 11.25
CA GLY A 32 6.23 -1.96 11.15
C GLY A 32 5.62 -2.22 9.77
N VAL A 33 5.74 -1.30 8.81
CA VAL A 33 5.32 -1.52 7.42
C VAL A 33 6.05 -2.71 6.82
N ARG A 34 7.34 -2.90 7.10
CA ARG A 34 8.09 -4.05 6.57
C ARG A 34 7.50 -5.36 7.06
N SER A 35 7.20 -5.45 8.35
CA SER A 35 6.58 -6.64 8.95
C SER A 35 5.19 -6.91 8.37
N CYS A 36 4.37 -5.86 8.17
CA CYS A 36 3.06 -6.00 7.56
C CYS A 36 3.18 -6.50 6.11
N TYR A 37 4.12 -5.93 5.34
CA TYR A 37 4.38 -6.33 3.96
C TYR A 37 4.83 -7.79 3.85
N ASP A 38 5.79 -8.21 4.66
CA ASP A 38 6.32 -9.58 4.63
C ASP A 38 5.20 -10.59 4.97
N HIS A 39 4.39 -10.29 5.99
CA HIS A 39 3.28 -11.16 6.39
C HIS A 39 2.19 -11.23 5.30
N LEU A 40 1.82 -10.10 4.71
CA LEU A 40 0.82 -10.06 3.62
C LEU A 40 1.35 -10.71 2.33
N SER A 41 2.63 -10.57 2.03
CA SER A 41 3.25 -11.19 0.86
C SER A 41 3.30 -12.70 1.03
N GLU A 42 3.61 -13.19 2.22
CA GLU A 42 3.67 -14.63 2.52
C GLU A 42 2.32 -15.32 2.31
N ILE A 43 1.20 -14.65 2.57
CA ILE A 43 -0.15 -15.21 2.32
C ILE A 43 -0.65 -15.02 0.88
N ALA A 44 -0.13 -14.03 0.15
CA ALA A 44 -0.55 -13.73 -1.22
C ALA A 44 0.02 -14.72 -2.25
N HIS A 45 1.12 -15.39 -1.90
CA HIS A 45 1.76 -16.35 -2.77
C HIS A 45 1.08 -17.72 -2.74
N PRO A 46 1.13 -18.49 -3.84
CA PRO A 46 0.71 -19.87 -3.87
C PRO A 46 1.75 -20.80 -3.19
N ASN A 47 2.12 -20.48 -1.95
CA ASN A 47 3.11 -21.19 -1.15
C ASN A 47 2.45 -22.00 -0.03
N TRP A 48 3.26 -22.54 0.88
CA TRP A 48 2.77 -23.27 2.03
C TRP A 48 1.83 -22.42 2.88
N ALA A 49 2.20 -21.19 3.24
CA ALA A 49 1.37 -20.35 4.11
C ALA A 49 0.04 -19.95 3.44
N GLY A 50 0.11 -19.40 2.23
CA GLY A 50 -1.02 -18.85 1.48
C GLY A 50 -2.02 -19.88 0.94
N VAL A 51 -1.58 -21.10 0.59
CA VAL A 51 -2.47 -22.15 0.05
C VAL A 51 -2.67 -23.28 1.04
N LEU A 52 -1.60 -23.94 1.48
CA LEU A 52 -1.74 -25.09 2.37
C LEU A 52 -2.16 -24.66 3.78
N GLY A 53 -1.56 -23.62 4.34
CA GLY A 53 -1.84 -23.10 5.67
C GLY A 53 -3.24 -22.51 5.77
N LEU A 54 -3.64 -21.71 4.78
CA LEU A 54 -4.93 -21.01 4.80
C LEU A 54 -6.11 -21.86 4.32
N TYR A 55 -5.94 -22.83 3.44
CA TYR A 55 -7.09 -23.53 2.83
C TYR A 55 -7.15 -25.03 3.11
N SER A 56 -6.18 -25.60 3.81
CA SER A 56 -6.19 -27.03 4.14
C SER A 56 -6.63 -27.34 5.56
N ARG A 57 -7.20 -28.52 5.74
CA ARG A 57 -7.49 -29.11 7.04
C ARG A 57 -6.93 -30.52 7.07
N ARG A 58 -6.12 -30.81 8.09
CA ARG A 58 -5.62 -32.16 8.33
C ARG A 58 -6.73 -33.00 8.94
N GLY A 59 -7.03 -34.15 8.34
CA GLY A 59 -7.86 -35.18 8.97
C GLY A 59 -6.98 -36.01 9.90
N GLU A 60 -7.21 -35.89 11.21
CA GLU A 60 -6.37 -36.56 12.22
C GLU A 60 -6.42 -38.08 12.13
N GLU A 61 -7.54 -38.66 11.68
CA GLU A 61 -7.77 -40.11 11.65
C GLU A 61 -7.37 -40.79 10.34
N ALA A 62 -7.27 -40.04 9.22
CA ALA A 62 -7.20 -40.63 7.88
C ALA A 62 -5.90 -40.34 7.11
N PHE A 63 -4.88 -39.76 7.75
CA PHE A 63 -3.65 -39.27 7.09
C PHE A 63 -3.94 -38.46 5.81
N SER A 64 -5.07 -37.76 5.79
CA SER A 64 -5.56 -37.05 4.62
C SER A 64 -5.57 -35.55 4.88
N THR A 65 -5.45 -34.79 3.80
CA THR A 65 -5.53 -33.33 3.84
C THR A 65 -6.65 -32.89 2.91
N GLY A 66 -7.70 -32.31 3.48
CA GLY A 66 -8.81 -31.75 2.73
C GLY A 66 -8.56 -30.28 2.42
N PHE A 67 -8.93 -29.82 1.23
CA PHE A 67 -8.85 -28.42 0.84
C PHE A 67 -10.25 -27.82 0.76
N GLY A 68 -10.42 -26.60 1.26
CA GLY A 68 -11.68 -25.88 1.28
C GLY A 68 -11.59 -24.55 0.53
N ARG A 69 -12.76 -23.97 0.21
CA ARG A 69 -12.84 -22.64 -0.42
C ARG A 69 -12.75 -21.49 0.58
N ARG A 70 -12.76 -21.78 1.89
CA ARG A 70 -12.78 -20.79 2.97
C ARG A 70 -11.46 -20.84 3.74
N LEU A 71 -11.01 -19.68 4.20
CA LEU A 71 -9.87 -19.57 5.10
C LEU A 71 -10.09 -20.41 6.37
N ARG A 72 -9.07 -21.17 6.73
CA ARG A 72 -8.99 -22.05 7.90
C ARG A 72 -9.05 -21.23 9.18
N GLY A 73 -9.78 -21.73 10.18
CA GLY A 73 -9.73 -21.19 11.55
C GLY A 73 -10.29 -19.78 11.74
N ALA A 74 -10.85 -19.50 12.92
CA ALA A 74 -11.25 -18.14 13.27
C ALA A 74 -10.08 -17.27 13.76
N ALA A 75 -8.99 -17.90 14.23
CA ALA A 75 -7.79 -17.22 14.69
C ALA A 75 -6.96 -16.71 13.50
N ASP A 76 -6.61 -17.61 12.56
CA ASP A 76 -5.83 -17.27 11.36
C ASP A 76 -6.50 -16.12 10.58
N ARG A 77 -7.82 -16.15 10.38
CA ARG A 77 -8.56 -15.03 9.75
C ARG A 77 -8.44 -13.71 10.50
N ARG A 78 -8.50 -13.73 11.83
CA ARG A 78 -8.43 -12.52 12.66
C ARG A 78 -7.05 -11.89 12.57
N GLU A 79 -6.00 -12.69 12.61
CA GLU A 79 -4.63 -12.24 12.45
C GLU A 79 -4.42 -11.57 11.08
N GLN A 80 -4.86 -12.21 10.00
CA GLN A 80 -4.70 -11.64 8.65
C GLN A 80 -5.45 -10.32 8.47
N ILE A 81 -6.67 -10.23 9.02
CA ILE A 81 -7.43 -8.97 9.00
C ILE A 81 -6.72 -7.90 9.83
N ALA A 82 -6.21 -8.25 11.01
CA ALA A 82 -5.52 -7.30 11.88
C ALA A 82 -4.25 -6.74 11.22
N VAL A 83 -3.41 -7.61 10.64
CA VAL A 83 -2.18 -7.20 9.94
C VAL A 83 -2.51 -6.28 8.76
N ALA A 84 -3.49 -6.64 7.93
CA ALA A 84 -3.90 -5.81 6.80
C ALA A 84 -4.45 -4.45 7.25
N LEU A 85 -5.28 -4.44 8.30
CA LEU A 85 -5.92 -3.24 8.80
C LEU A 85 -4.90 -2.29 9.44
N VAL A 86 -4.05 -2.80 10.33
CA VAL A 86 -3.01 -2.00 11.01
C VAL A 86 -2.07 -1.39 9.98
N GLY A 87 -1.52 -2.18 9.06
CA GLY A 87 -0.63 -1.65 8.02
C GLY A 87 -1.29 -0.57 7.16
N SER A 88 -2.56 -0.75 6.80
CA SER A 88 -3.31 0.22 6.01
C SER A 88 -3.60 1.52 6.78
N LEU A 89 -3.98 1.41 8.05
CA LEU A 89 -4.27 2.57 8.89
C LEU A 89 -3.01 3.35 9.23
N SER A 90 -1.88 2.69 9.51
CA SER A 90 -0.60 3.36 9.73
C SER A 90 -0.11 4.09 8.48
N ALA A 91 -0.28 3.49 7.30
CA ALA A 91 0.02 4.15 6.03
C ALA A 91 -0.87 5.37 5.79
N PHE A 92 -2.17 5.24 6.07
CA PHE A 92 -3.14 6.32 5.96
C PHE A 92 -2.81 7.48 6.92
N GLU A 93 -2.59 7.19 8.19
CA GLU A 93 -2.24 8.19 9.21
C GLU A 93 -1.03 9.02 8.80
N TYR A 94 0.06 8.35 8.41
CA TYR A 94 1.27 9.03 7.96
C TYR A 94 1.02 9.93 6.75
N ALA A 95 0.34 9.40 5.73
CA ALA A 95 0.07 10.15 4.50
C ALA A 95 -0.86 11.35 4.76
N TYR A 96 -1.90 11.15 5.57
CA TYR A 96 -2.87 12.19 5.91
C TYR A 96 -2.20 13.34 6.67
N ASN A 97 -1.38 13.01 7.66
CA ASN A 97 -0.62 14.02 8.42
C ASN A 97 0.38 14.74 7.51
N LYS A 98 1.07 14.02 6.62
CA LYS A 98 2.03 14.62 5.70
C LYS A 98 1.35 15.60 4.72
N ILE A 99 0.18 15.25 4.20
CA ILE A 99 -0.64 16.15 3.38
C ILE A 99 -1.02 17.39 4.18
N SER A 100 -1.44 17.22 5.44
CA SER A 100 -1.78 18.32 6.33
C SER A 100 -0.60 19.28 6.55
N ASP A 101 0.61 18.75 6.71
CA ASP A 101 1.84 19.56 6.88
C ASP A 101 2.18 20.36 5.62
N ASP A 102 1.97 19.78 4.43
CA ASP A 102 2.33 20.39 3.15
C ASP A 102 1.22 21.33 2.63
N LEU A 103 -0.01 21.20 3.15
CA LEU A 103 -1.19 21.94 2.71
C LEU A 103 -1.03 23.48 2.79
N PRO A 104 -0.48 24.08 3.86
CA PRO A 104 -0.31 25.53 3.93
C PRO A 104 0.60 26.08 2.81
N SER A 105 1.72 25.41 2.54
CA SER A 105 2.63 25.82 1.46
C SER A 105 1.96 25.69 0.09
N PHE A 106 1.18 24.64 -0.10
CA PHE A 106 0.41 24.46 -1.33
C PHE A 106 -0.63 25.57 -1.50
N LEU A 107 -1.41 25.88 -0.46
CA LEU A 107 -2.41 26.97 -0.51
C LEU A 107 -1.77 28.33 -0.79
N ALA A 108 -0.64 28.65 -0.15
CA ALA A 108 0.09 29.89 -0.41
C ALA A 108 0.53 30.01 -1.88
N SER A 109 0.90 28.90 -2.52
CA SER A 109 1.25 28.89 -3.95
C SER A 109 0.06 29.17 -4.88
N LEU A 110 -1.17 28.95 -4.41
CA LEU A 110 -2.41 29.17 -5.16
C LEU A 110 -3.01 30.57 -4.95
N GLU A 111 -2.64 31.29 -3.89
CA GLU A 111 -3.12 32.66 -3.62
C GLU A 111 -2.97 33.63 -4.81
N PRO A 112 -1.85 33.64 -5.56
CA PRO A 112 -1.71 34.51 -6.73
C PRO A 112 -2.73 34.20 -7.84
N ILE A 113 -3.07 32.92 -8.02
CA ILE A 113 -4.05 32.46 -9.01
C ILE A 113 -5.46 32.85 -8.59
N GLN A 114 -5.78 32.65 -7.30
CA GLN A 114 -7.08 33.04 -6.73
C GLN A 114 -7.30 34.55 -6.83
N ASN A 115 -6.29 35.35 -6.52
CA ASN A 115 -6.36 36.81 -6.62
C ASN A 115 -6.49 37.31 -8.08
N GLN A 116 -5.87 36.63 -9.05
CA GLN A 116 -6.07 36.90 -10.48
C GLN A 116 -7.49 36.56 -10.94
N GLY A 117 -8.07 35.44 -10.50
CA GLY A 117 -9.44 35.05 -10.83
C GLY A 117 -10.49 36.03 -10.28
N VAL A 118 -10.31 36.52 -9.05
CA VAL A 118 -11.18 37.53 -8.44
C VAL A 118 -11.10 38.88 -9.17
N LEU A 119 -9.90 39.30 -9.61
CA LEU A 119 -9.72 40.52 -10.41
C LEU A 119 -10.39 40.43 -11.79
N VAL A 120 -10.40 39.25 -12.42
CA VAL A 120 -11.09 39.02 -13.70
C VAL A 120 -12.61 39.09 -13.52
N LEU A 121 -13.16 38.49 -12.45
CA LEU A 121 -14.60 38.55 -12.15
C LEU A 121 -15.06 39.97 -11.77
N ALA A 122 -14.25 40.70 -11.01
CA ALA A 122 -14.56 42.07 -10.61
C ALA A 122 -14.52 43.08 -11.78
N ARG A 123 -13.70 42.83 -12.81
CA ARG A 123 -13.73 43.62 -14.07
C ARG A 123 -14.96 43.31 -14.90
N LYS A 124 -15.34 42.03 -15.02
CA LYS A 124 -16.50 41.58 -15.80
C LYS A 124 -17.85 42.01 -15.21
N ALA A 125 -17.89 42.42 -13.95
CA ALA A 125 -19.09 42.94 -13.29
C ALA A 125 -19.25 44.48 -13.39
N LYS A 126 -18.27 45.18 -14.00
CA LYS A 126 -18.30 46.63 -14.22
C LYS A 126 -18.55 47.05 -15.69
N ASP A 127 -18.62 46.08 -16.59
CA ASP A 127 -19.05 46.23 -17.99
C ASP A 127 -20.50 45.71 -18.15
#